data_AF-A0A9R0P530-F1
#
_entry.id   AF-A0A9R0P530-F1
#
_cell.length_a   1.000
_cell.length_b   1.000
_cell.length_c   1.000
_cell.angle_alpha   90.00
_cell.angle_beta   90.00
_cell.angle_gamma   90.00
#
_symmetry.space_group_name_H-M   'P 1'
#
loop_
_entity.id
_entity.type
_entity.pdbx_description
1 polymer ?
#
loop_
_entity_poly.entity_id
_entity_poly.type
_entity_poly.pdbx_seq_one_letter_code
_entity_poly.pdbx_strand_id
1 'polypeptide(L)'
;MEPFLVHIRCDTDGYTHAVTEEEFAVGRHEGRFRAVCGHVVLAAPMIEEPGRFDPVCRDVLRAASAAPAEVPQQERRRLRWRSRR
;
A
#
# COMPACT_ATOMS: atom_id res chain seq x y z
N MET A 1 -10.75 5.60 -10.67
CA MET A 1 -10.98 5.23 -9.27
C MET A 1 -9.74 4.47 -8.85
N GLU A 2 -8.98 4.97 -7.87
CA GLU A 2 -7.79 4.26 -7.37
C GLU A 2 -8.25 2.93 -6.76
N PRO A 3 -7.60 1.80 -7.05
CA PRO A 3 -7.97 0.51 -6.48
C PRO A 3 -7.77 0.53 -4.96
N PHE A 4 -8.76 0.06 -4.21
CA PHE A 4 -8.61 -0.16 -2.77
C PHE A 4 -7.75 -1.40 -2.52
N LEU A 5 -6.73 -1.27 -1.68
CA LEU A 5 -5.78 -2.34 -1.37
C LEU A 5 -5.89 -2.73 0.09
N VAL A 6 -5.92 -4.04 0.34
CA VAL A 6 -5.81 -4.64 1.66
C VAL A 6 -4.37 -5.09 1.87
N HIS A 7 -3.74 -4.65 2.96
CA HIS A 7 -2.39 -5.04 3.32
C HIS A 7 -2.42 -6.18 4.34
N ILE A 8 -1.82 -7.31 4.00
CA ILE A 8 -1.88 -8.53 4.82
C ILE A 8 -0.47 -9.07 5.04
N ARG A 9 -0.10 -9.27 6.31
CA ARG A 9 1.13 -9.97 6.67
C ARG A 9 1.00 -11.46 6.35
N CYS A 10 1.95 -12.00 5.61
CA CYS A 10 2.03 -13.43 5.35
C CYS A 10 2.73 -14.14 6.52
N ASP A 11 2.13 -15.21 7.01
CA ASP A 11 2.69 -16.04 8.08
C ASP A 11 3.93 -16.81 7.64
N THR A 12 4.08 -17.06 6.33
CA THR A 12 5.15 -17.91 5.79
C THR A 12 6.45 -17.16 5.49
N ASP A 13 6.37 -15.93 5.00
CA ASP A 13 7.55 -15.13 4.63
C ASP A 13 7.77 -13.90 5.54
N GLY A 14 6.80 -13.58 6.40
CA GLY A 14 6.85 -12.45 7.34
C GLY A 14 6.73 -11.07 6.68
N TYR A 15 6.51 -10.98 5.37
CA TYR A 15 6.28 -9.72 4.66
C TYR A 15 4.81 -9.34 4.66
N THR A 16 4.54 -8.04 4.58
CA THR A 16 3.22 -7.49 4.30
C THR A 16 3.06 -7.33 2.80
N HIS A 17 2.03 -7.97 2.26
CA HIS A 17 1.69 -7.97 0.84
C HIS A 17 0.44 -7.14 0.57
N ALA A 18 0.35 -6.57 -0.63
CA ALA A 18 -0.87 -5.89 -1.08
C ALA A 18 -1.77 -6.86 -1.86
N VAL A 19 -3.04 -6.89 -1.48
CA VAL A 19 -4.11 -7.70 -2.06
C VAL A 19 -5.20 -6.76 -2.56
N THR A 20 -5.74 -7.01 -3.74
CA THR A 20 -6.87 -6.21 -4.25
C THR A 20 -8.16 -6.54 -3.49
N GLU A 21 -9.16 -5.68 -3.56
CA GLU A 21 -10.45 -5.94 -2.92
C GLU A 21 -11.10 -7.24 -3.44
N GLU A 22 -10.99 -7.51 -4.74
CA GLU A 22 -11.56 -8.71 -5.37
C GLU A 22 -10.89 -9.98 -4.83
N GLU A 23 -9.55 -10.02 -4.82
CA GLU A 23 -8.79 -11.15 -4.29
C GLU A 23 -9.01 -11.32 -2.78
N PHE A 24 -9.20 -10.22 -2.04
CA PHE A 24 -9.57 -10.27 -0.63
C PHE A 24 -10.96 -10.90 -0.44
N ALA A 25 -11.95 -10.45 -1.22
CA ALA A 25 -13.33 -10.94 -1.14
C ALA A 25 -13.43 -12.44 -1.45
N VAL A 26 -12.65 -12.93 -2.42
CA VAL A 26 -12.54 -14.36 -2.77
C VAL A 26 -11.87 -15.14 -1.63
N GLY A 27 -10.73 -14.67 -1.15
CA GLY A 27 -9.87 -15.40 -0.21
C GLY A 27 -10.33 -15.41 1.25
N ARG A 28 -11.23 -14.50 1.66
CA ARG A 28 -11.56 -14.27 3.07
C ARG A 28 -12.10 -15.49 3.82
N HIS A 29 -12.76 -16.42 3.14
CA HIS A 29 -13.32 -17.62 3.76
C HIS A 29 -12.25 -18.69 4.01
N GLU A 30 -11.20 -18.71 3.21
CA GLU A 30 -10.11 -19.69 3.29
C GLU A 30 -8.89 -19.15 4.05
N GLY A 31 -8.83 -17.84 4.28
CA GLY A 31 -7.68 -17.17 4.91
C GLY A 31 -6.44 -17.14 4.00
N ARG A 32 -6.63 -17.32 2.69
CA ARG A 32 -5.57 -17.32 1.68
C ARG A 32 -5.88 -16.29 0.62
N PHE A 33 -4.90 -15.46 0.28
CA PHE A 33 -5.12 -14.32 -0.61
C PHE A 33 -4.04 -14.25 -1.67
N ARG A 34 -4.40 -13.97 -2.93
CA ARG A 34 -3.40 -13.72 -3.96
C ARG A 34 -3.00 -12.25 -3.94
N ALA A 35 -1.73 -12.00 -3.64
CA ALA A 35 -1.17 -10.66 -3.68
C ALA A 35 -0.90 -10.18 -5.11
N VAL A 36 -0.73 -8.87 -5.27
CA VAL A 36 -0.39 -8.24 -6.57
C VAL A 36 0.97 -8.69 -7.11
N CYS A 37 1.88 -9.16 -6.25
CA CYS A 37 3.14 -9.79 -6.66
C CYS A 37 2.97 -11.27 -7.11
N GLY A 38 1.77 -11.83 -7.00
CA GLY A 38 1.45 -13.22 -7.32
C GLY A 38 1.64 -14.20 -6.15
N HIS A 39 2.18 -13.74 -5.01
CA HIS A 39 2.35 -14.56 -3.81
C HIS A 39 1.00 -14.96 -3.20
N VAL A 40 0.87 -16.22 -2.75
CA VAL A 40 -0.31 -16.67 -2.00
C VAL A 40 -0.07 -16.41 -0.52
N VAL A 41 -0.66 -15.35 -0.02
CA VAL A 41 -0.56 -14.88 1.36
C VAL A 41 -1.41 -15.77 2.26
N LEU A 42 -0.77 -16.44 3.22
CA LEU A 42 -1.46 -17.01 4.38
C LEU A 42 -1.53 -15.93 5.46
N ALA A 43 -2.74 -15.49 5.81
CA ALA A 43 -2.88 -14.41 6.80
C ALA A 43 -2.27 -14.79 8.14
N ALA A 44 -1.30 -13.99 8.59
CA ALA A 44 -0.77 -14.07 9.93
C ALA A 44 -1.83 -13.65 10.98
N PRO A 45 -1.74 -14.15 12.22
CA PRO A 45 -2.58 -13.68 13.32
C PRO A 45 -2.49 -12.17 13.52
N MET A 46 -3.61 -11.53 13.85
CA MET A 46 -3.66 -10.07 14.05
C MET A 46 -2.87 -9.57 15.27
N ILE A 47 -2.40 -10.47 16.14
CA ILE A 47 -1.53 -10.13 17.28
C ILE A 47 -0.08 -9.89 16.85
N GLU A 48 0.30 -10.39 15.68
CA GLU A 48 1.64 -10.21 15.13
C GLU A 48 1.80 -8.78 14.62
N GLU A 49 3.00 -8.21 14.83
CA GLU A 49 3.33 -6.91 14.26
C GLU A 49 3.31 -6.97 12.73
N PRO A 50 2.86 -5.90 12.03
CA PRO A 50 2.91 -5.84 10.58
C PRO A 50 4.33 -6.12 10.05
N GLY A 51 4.40 -7.00 9.06
CA GLY A 51 5.65 -7.30 8.37
C GLY A 51 6.18 -6.11 7.58
N ARG A 52 7.47 -6.14 7.21
CA ARG A 52 7.99 -5.19 6.22
C ARG A 52 7.21 -5.33 4.93
N PHE A 53 6.95 -4.21 4.25
CA PHE A 53 6.21 -4.25 2.99
C PHE A 53 7.06 -4.89 1.89
N ASP A 54 6.48 -5.89 1.20
CA ASP A 54 7.13 -6.66 0.16
C ASP A 54 7.65 -5.76 -0.99
N PRO A 55 8.93 -5.88 -1.38
CA PRO A 55 9.50 -5.02 -2.42
C PRO A 55 8.86 -5.25 -3.79
N VAL A 56 8.42 -6.47 -4.13
CA VAL A 56 7.80 -6.75 -5.43
C VAL A 56 6.42 -6.10 -5.51
N CYS A 57 5.61 -6.20 -4.45
CA CYS A 57 4.36 -5.46 -4.33
C CYS A 57 4.59 -3.96 -4.51
N ARG A 58 5.64 -3.40 -3.90
CA ARG A 58 5.95 -1.98 -4.00
C ARG A 58 6.25 -1.56 -5.43
N ASP A 59 7.03 -2.35 -6.15
CA ASP A 59 7.40 -2.05 -7.53
C ASP A 59 6.20 -2.16 -8.48
N VAL A 60 5.33 -3.17 -8.30
CA VAL A 60 4.08 -3.30 -9.05
C VAL A 60 3.17 -2.08 -8.82
N LEU A 61 2.99 -1.66 -7.57
CA LEU A 61 2.16 -0.50 -7.23
C LEU A 61 2.75 0.80 -7.77
N ARG A 62 4.07 0.98 -7.69
CA ARG A 62 4.74 2.16 -8.26
C ARG A 62 4.60 2.23 -9.78
N ALA A 63 4.70 1.09 -10.47
CA ALA A 63 4.49 1.02 -11.91
C ALA A 63 3.05 1.39 -12.31
N ALA A 64 2.05 0.95 -11.52
CA ALA A 64 0.66 1.33 -11.72
C ALA A 64 0.41 2.83 -11.50
N SER A 65 1.09 3.44 -10.52
CA SER A 65 1.00 4.88 -10.22
C SER A 65 1.85 5.78 -11.12
N ALA A 66 2.60 5.24 -12.08
CA ALA A 66 3.51 6.02 -12.94
C ALA A 66 2.79 6.92 -13.97
N ALA A 67 1.45 6.93 -14.00
CA ALA A 67 0.71 8.02 -14.61
C ALA A 67 1.07 9.33 -13.87
N PRO A 68 1.43 10.42 -14.56
CA PRO A 68 1.83 11.64 -13.90
C PRO A 68 0.63 12.20 -13.13
N ALA A 69 0.61 11.96 -11.81
CA ALA A 69 -0.22 12.73 -10.92
C ALA A 69 0.34 14.16 -10.95
N GLU A 70 -0.40 15.10 -11.55
CA GLU A 70 -0.14 16.53 -11.41
C GLU A 70 -0.35 16.88 -9.93
N VAL A 71 0.67 16.66 -9.11
CA VAL A 71 0.67 17.13 -7.72
C VAL A 71 0.71 18.65 -7.79
N PRO A 72 -0.34 19.37 -7.35
CA PRO A 72 -0.31 20.82 -7.37
C PRO A 72 0.82 21.28 -6.45
N GLN A 73 1.87 21.89 -7.01
CA GLN A 73 2.95 22.43 -6.21
C GLN A 73 2.39 23.58 -5.37
N GLN A 74 2.25 23.35 -4.07
CA GLN A 74 1.84 24.41 -3.16
C GLN A 74 2.95 25.46 -3.12
N GLU A 75 2.71 26.58 -3.80
CA GLU A 75 3.61 27.72 -3.79
C GLU A 75 3.70 28.24 -2.35
N ARG A 76 4.86 28.05 -1.71
CA ARG A 76 5.11 28.53 -0.35
C ARG A 76 5.03 30.05 -0.36
N ARG A 77 3.85 30.57 -0.03
CA ARG A 77 3.60 32.00 0.15
C ARG A 77 4.51 32.49 1.27
N ARG A 78 5.67 33.05 0.89
CA ARG A 78 6.59 33.69 1.84
C ARG A 78 5.86 34.88 2.44
N LEU A 79 5.23 34.68 3.59
CA LEU A 79 4.71 35.75 4.42
C LEU A 79 5.93 36.59 4.84
N ARG A 80 6.22 37.64 4.05
CA ARG A 80 7.13 38.71 4.45
C ARG A 80 6.48 39.39 5.64
N TRP A 81 6.80 38.91 6.84
CA TRP A 81 6.61 39.68 8.06
C TRP A 81 7.42 40.98 7.90
N ARG A 82 6.73 42.04 7.46
CA ARG A 82 7.24 43.39 7.54
C ARG A 82 7.25 43.73 9.03
N SER A 83 8.42 43.62 9.65
CA SER A 83 8.72 44.25 10.92
C SER A 83 8.44 45.76 10.78
N ARG A 84 7.28 46.20 11.27
CA ARG A 84 7.00 47.62 11.48
C ARG A 84 7.95 48.10 12.59
N ARG A 85 8.86 49.00 12.23
CA ARG A 85 9.51 49.90 13.18
C ARG A 85 8.55 51.02 13.54
#